data_AF-E6QG61-F1
#
_entry.id   AF-E6QG61-F1
#
_cell.length_a   1.000
_cell.length_b   1.000
_cell.length_c   1.000
_cell.angle_alpha   90.00
_cell.angle_beta   90.00
_cell.angle_gamma   90.00
#
_symmetry.space_group_name_H-M   'P 1'
#
loop_
_entity.id
_entity.type
_entity.pdbx_description
1 polymer ?
#
loop_
_entity_poly.entity_id
_entity_poly.type
_entity_poly.pdbx_seq_one_letter_code
_entity_poly.pdbx_strand_id
1 'polypeptide(L)'
;MKTQVVEALKTIILEFQENPYAFLYEEDIRATLFHEIRKRLSDEVAVTGTGGPEQEYRLRGVYCEYGKKIDIACLNMDSQIASEPYKGCDTFIYNIPVKIGIELKYRKMGDSFTFQESIKDYEKLKRNNVTHCLAIAFVQNDKELPDFLEPAAVEQADWSRFIENPDGIFVVTKTDILKLLV
;
A
#
# COMPACT_ATOMS: atom_id res chain seq x y z
N MET A 1 -0.50 -14.13 -1.43
CA MET A 1 -0.77 -12.69 -1.26
C MET A 1 0.47 -11.82 -1.37
N LYS A 2 1.49 -12.04 -0.52
CA LYS A 2 2.74 -11.24 -0.50
C LYS A 2 3.43 -11.18 -1.88
N THR A 3 3.62 -12.32 -2.54
CA THR A 3 4.19 -12.39 -3.90
C THR A 3 3.39 -11.59 -4.92
N GLN A 4 2.06 -11.69 -4.90
CA GLN A 4 1.20 -10.95 -5.82
C GLN A 4 1.31 -9.43 -5.65
N VAL A 5 1.39 -8.96 -4.40
CA VAL A 5 1.59 -7.52 -4.10
C VAL A 5 2.96 -7.05 -4.58
N VAL A 6 4.00 -7.84 -4.35
CA VAL A 6 5.36 -7.53 -4.80
C VAL A 6 5.45 -7.46 -6.34
N GLU A 7 4.82 -8.40 -7.05
CA GLU A 7 4.76 -8.36 -8.52
C GLU A 7 3.96 -7.17 -9.05
N ALA A 8 2.89 -6.76 -8.35
CA ALA A 8 2.15 -5.54 -8.71
C ALA A 8 3.02 -4.29 -8.50
N LEU A 9 3.72 -4.20 -7.36
CA LEU A 9 4.66 -3.11 -7.05
C LEU A 9 5.77 -3.03 -8.10
N LYS A 10 6.29 -4.19 -8.54
CA LYS A 10 7.29 -4.27 -9.61
C LYS A 10 6.80 -3.63 -10.90
N THR A 11 5.57 -3.93 -11.32
CA THR A 11 4.99 -3.30 -12.51
C THR A 11 4.95 -1.77 -12.38
N ILE A 12 4.43 -1.26 -11.26
CA ILE A 12 4.30 0.20 -11.04
C ILE A 12 5.66 0.90 -10.95
N ILE A 13 6.61 0.29 -10.25
CA ILE A 13 7.94 0.88 -10.12
C ILE A 13 8.66 0.91 -11.47
N LEU A 14 8.57 -0.14 -12.28
CA LEU A 14 9.17 -0.14 -13.62
C LEU A 14 8.51 0.92 -14.53
N GLU A 15 7.19 1.06 -14.48
CA GLU A 15 6.47 2.10 -15.22
C GLU A 15 6.88 3.51 -14.77
N PHE A 16 7.01 3.72 -13.45
CA PHE A 16 7.52 4.97 -12.88
C PHE A 16 8.96 5.25 -13.30
N GLN A 17 9.85 4.26 -13.27
CA GLN A 17 11.25 4.42 -13.66
C GLN A 17 11.42 4.70 -15.16
N GLU A 18 10.53 4.16 -15.99
CA GLU A 18 10.49 4.47 -17.43
C GLU A 18 10.11 5.94 -17.66
N ASN A 19 9.04 6.41 -17.02
CA ASN A 19 8.57 7.79 -17.17
C ASN A 19 7.88 8.33 -15.89
N PRO A 20 8.63 8.96 -14.96
CA PRO A 20 8.05 9.50 -13.72
C PRO A 20 6.99 10.58 -13.96
N TYR A 21 7.06 11.27 -15.11
CA TYR A 21 6.14 12.34 -15.50
C TYR A 21 4.82 11.82 -16.09
N ALA A 22 4.66 10.51 -16.26
CA ALA A 22 3.38 9.89 -16.63
C ALA A 22 2.36 9.96 -15.49
N PHE A 23 2.82 10.05 -14.23
CA PHE A 23 1.98 10.19 -13.05
C PHE A 23 1.89 11.67 -12.65
N LEU A 24 0.66 12.21 -12.61
CA LEU A 24 0.42 13.60 -12.27
C LEU A 24 0.19 13.76 -10.76
N TYR A 25 -0.46 12.78 -10.13
CA TYR A 25 -0.80 12.79 -8.72
C TYR A 25 -0.51 11.45 -8.02
N GLU A 26 -0.48 11.47 -6.69
CA GLU A 26 -0.31 10.27 -5.86
C GLU A 26 -1.46 9.27 -6.10
N GLU A 27 -2.66 9.80 -6.35
CA GLU A 27 -3.85 9.02 -6.68
C GLU A 27 -3.69 8.19 -7.96
N ASP A 28 -2.91 8.67 -8.94
CA ASP A 28 -2.65 7.93 -10.18
C ASP A 28 -1.82 6.66 -9.88
N ILE A 29 -0.80 6.81 -9.03
CA ILE A 29 0.04 5.69 -8.57
C ILE A 29 -0.81 4.73 -7.73
N ARG A 30 -1.62 5.26 -6.81
CA ARG A 30 -2.50 4.46 -5.94
C ARG A 30 -3.52 3.65 -6.74
N ALA A 31 -4.19 4.28 -7.70
CA ALA A 31 -5.19 3.62 -8.54
C ALA A 31 -4.56 2.52 -9.41
N THR A 32 -3.41 2.81 -10.03
CA THR A 32 -2.70 1.84 -10.87
C THR A 32 -2.21 0.65 -10.04
N LEU A 33 -1.61 0.89 -8.87
CA LEU A 33 -1.18 -0.17 -7.95
C LEU A 33 -2.36 -1.01 -7.46
N PHE A 34 -3.44 -0.37 -7.02
CA PHE A 34 -4.65 -1.06 -6.57
C PHE A 34 -5.22 -1.98 -7.66
N HIS A 35 -5.28 -1.49 -8.90
CA HIS A 35 -5.73 -2.28 -10.05
C HIS A 35 -4.83 -3.48 -10.32
N GLU A 36 -3.51 -3.29 -10.33
CA GLU A 36 -2.54 -4.37 -10.55
C GLU A 36 -2.58 -5.42 -9.44
N ILE A 37 -2.77 -5.00 -8.18
CA ILE A 37 -2.99 -5.92 -7.06
C ILE A 37 -4.30 -6.71 -7.26
N ARG A 38 -5.42 -6.05 -7.61
CA ARG A 38 -6.72 -6.72 -7.81
C ARG A 38 -6.74 -7.69 -8.99
N LYS A 39 -5.95 -7.46 -10.03
CA LYS A 39 -5.76 -8.44 -11.12
C LYS A 39 -5.13 -9.75 -10.62
N ARG A 40 -4.21 -9.65 -9.65
CA ARG A 40 -3.42 -10.78 -9.13
C ARG A 40 -4.07 -11.45 -7.90
N LEU A 41 -4.85 -10.69 -7.13
CA LEU A 41 -5.64 -11.18 -6.00
C LEU A 41 -7.12 -11.25 -6.39
N SER A 42 -7.46 -12.31 -7.13
CA SER A 42 -8.82 -12.57 -7.59
C SER A 42 -9.68 -13.32 -6.57
N ASP A 43 -9.09 -13.80 -5.48
CA ASP A 43 -9.80 -14.60 -4.49
C ASP A 43 -10.90 -13.76 -3.80
N GLU A 44 -12.06 -14.37 -3.65
CA GLU A 44 -13.22 -13.80 -3.00
C GLU A 44 -13.68 -14.71 -1.86
N VAL A 45 -14.10 -14.13 -0.74
CA VAL A 45 -14.66 -14.87 0.39
C VAL A 45 -16.14 -14.59 0.52
N ALA A 46 -16.89 -15.66 0.71
CA ALA A 46 -18.28 -15.63 1.08
C ALA A 46 -18.45 -15.08 2.50
N VAL A 47 -19.27 -14.05 2.66
CA VAL A 47 -19.68 -13.56 3.98
C VAL A 47 -21.20 -13.54 4.06
N THR A 48 -21.74 -14.14 5.10
CA THR A 48 -23.18 -14.15 5.36
C THR A 48 -23.62 -12.83 5.96
N GLY A 49 -24.50 -12.10 5.28
CA GLY A 49 -25.08 -10.87 5.83
C GLY A 49 -26.24 -11.15 6.78
N THR A 50 -26.60 -10.14 7.59
CA THR A 50 -27.62 -10.27 8.64
C THR A 50 -28.92 -9.52 8.36
N GLY A 51 -29.08 -8.88 7.19
CA GLY A 51 -30.31 -8.16 6.83
C GLY A 51 -30.69 -8.26 5.34
N GLY A 52 -31.92 -8.70 5.05
CA GLY A 52 -32.54 -8.63 3.70
C GLY A 52 -32.07 -9.70 2.70
N PRO A 53 -32.73 -9.82 1.52
CA PRO A 53 -32.91 -11.08 0.78
C PRO A 53 -31.65 -11.74 0.17
N GLU A 54 -30.49 -11.09 0.21
CA GLU A 54 -29.23 -11.69 -0.24
C GLU A 54 -28.42 -12.19 0.97
N GLN A 55 -28.41 -13.52 1.13
CA GLN A 55 -27.86 -14.26 2.27
C GLN A 55 -26.33 -14.37 2.26
N GLU A 56 -25.63 -14.00 1.19
CA GLU A 56 -24.18 -14.20 1.03
C GLU A 56 -23.58 -13.16 0.08
N TYR A 57 -22.57 -12.44 0.55
CA TYR A 57 -21.81 -11.44 -0.19
C TYR A 57 -20.44 -12.00 -0.55
N ARG A 58 -19.93 -11.65 -1.74
CA ARG A 58 -18.56 -12.00 -2.16
C ARG A 58 -17.65 -10.80 -1.91
N LEU A 59 -16.80 -10.91 -0.89
CA LEU A 59 -15.82 -9.88 -0.58
C LEU A 59 -14.51 -10.16 -1.28
N ARG A 60 -13.97 -9.13 -1.94
CA ARG A 60 -12.58 -9.13 -2.38
C ARG A 60 -11.66 -8.90 -1.19
N GLY A 61 -10.43 -9.38 -1.29
CA GLY A 61 -9.41 -9.18 -0.25
C GLY A 61 -8.64 -7.86 -0.33
N VAL A 62 -9.01 -6.91 -1.20
CA VAL A 62 -8.21 -5.70 -1.47
C VAL A 62 -9.12 -4.48 -1.60
N TYR A 63 -8.80 -3.43 -0.84
CA TYR A 63 -9.55 -2.16 -0.82
C TYR A 63 -8.59 -0.97 -0.86
N CYS A 64 -9.08 0.15 -1.37
CA CYS A 64 -8.40 1.44 -1.29
C CYS A 64 -9.11 2.35 -0.27
N GLU A 65 -8.38 3.31 0.29
CA GLU A 65 -8.87 4.25 1.31
C GLU A 65 -9.58 3.56 2.49
N TYR A 66 -9.00 2.44 2.93
CA TYR A 66 -9.65 1.50 3.82
C TYR A 66 -9.64 1.96 5.27
N GLY A 67 -10.82 1.96 5.90
CA GLY A 67 -11.01 2.17 7.33
C GLY A 67 -10.38 3.47 7.84
N LYS A 68 -9.24 3.35 8.54
CA LYS A 68 -8.47 4.48 9.10
C LYS A 68 -7.65 5.24 8.04
N LYS A 69 -8.13 5.29 6.79
CA LYS A 69 -7.45 5.87 5.62
C LYS A 69 -6.10 5.21 5.35
N ILE A 70 -6.12 3.87 5.26
CA ILE A 70 -5.01 3.13 4.67
C ILE A 70 -5.16 3.22 3.15
N ASP A 71 -4.14 3.68 2.44
CA ASP A 71 -4.25 3.91 0.99
C ASP A 71 -4.65 2.64 0.24
N ILE A 72 -3.98 1.52 0.52
CA ILE A 72 -4.35 0.19 0.02
C ILE A 72 -4.22 -0.84 1.14
N ALA A 73 -5.31 -1.56 1.42
CA ALA A 73 -5.35 -2.63 2.40
C ALA A 73 -5.63 -3.97 1.70
N CYS A 74 -4.73 -4.94 1.89
CA CYS A 74 -4.96 -6.34 1.57
C CYS A 74 -5.35 -7.07 2.87
N LEU A 75 -6.57 -7.56 2.92
CA LEU A 75 -7.17 -8.16 4.11
C LEU A 75 -6.66 -9.58 4.35
N ASN A 76 -6.59 -10.00 5.61
CA ASN A 76 -6.29 -11.37 5.97
C ASN A 76 -7.56 -12.23 5.83
N MET A 77 -7.83 -12.69 4.62
CA MET A 77 -9.01 -13.50 4.30
C MET A 77 -9.01 -14.88 5.00
N ASP A 78 -7.86 -15.32 5.53
CA ASP A 78 -7.73 -16.54 6.32
C ASP A 78 -8.14 -16.37 7.79
N SER A 79 -8.29 -15.11 8.25
CA SER A 79 -8.73 -14.83 9.62
C SER A 79 -10.21 -15.16 9.79
N GLN A 80 -10.61 -15.59 10.99
CA GLN A 80 -12.03 -15.76 11.30
C GLN A 80 -12.73 -14.41 11.17
N ILE A 81 -13.49 -14.24 10.08
CA ILE A 81 -14.36 -13.08 9.90
C ILE A 81 -15.48 -13.25 10.92
N ALA A 82 -15.37 -12.56 12.06
CA ALA A 82 -16.38 -12.62 13.11
C ALA A 82 -17.72 -12.14 12.52
N SER A 83 -18.68 -13.05 12.46
CA SER A 83 -20.06 -12.81 12.03
C SER A 83 -20.88 -12.09 13.12
N GLU A 84 -20.28 -11.10 13.78
CA GLU A 84 -21.04 -10.29 14.72
C GLU A 84 -22.20 -9.60 13.97
N PRO A 85 -23.40 -9.52 14.57
CA PRO A 85 -24.53 -8.90 13.92
C PRO A 85 -24.34 -7.39 13.82
N TYR A 86 -23.99 -6.90 12.63
CA TYR A 86 -23.83 -5.48 12.37
C TYR A 86 -25.16 -4.85 11.93
N LYS A 87 -25.57 -3.79 12.62
CA LYS A 87 -26.69 -2.94 12.24
C LYS A 87 -26.17 -1.75 11.42
N GLY A 88 -26.35 -1.77 10.10
CA GLY A 88 -25.95 -0.67 9.21
C GLY A 88 -25.30 -1.14 7.91
N CYS A 89 -24.78 -0.18 7.12
CA CYS A 89 -23.99 -0.41 5.91
C CYS A 89 -22.78 -1.35 6.19
N ASP A 90 -22.10 -1.82 5.14
CA ASP A 90 -21.01 -2.83 5.13
C ASP A 90 -19.73 -2.48 5.94
N THR A 91 -19.84 -1.72 7.02
CA THR A 91 -18.75 -1.29 7.90
C THR A 91 -18.07 -2.43 8.64
N PHE A 92 -18.70 -3.61 8.69
CA PHE A 92 -18.09 -4.82 9.26
C PHE A 92 -16.79 -5.18 8.55
N ILE A 93 -16.68 -4.85 7.25
CA ILE A 93 -15.50 -5.13 6.45
C ILE A 93 -14.29 -4.50 7.14
N TYR A 94 -14.41 -3.28 7.70
CA TYR A 94 -13.33 -2.58 8.40
C TYR A 94 -12.79 -3.28 9.67
N ASN A 95 -13.49 -4.29 10.18
CA ASN A 95 -13.02 -5.10 11.31
C ASN A 95 -12.19 -6.31 10.87
N ILE A 96 -12.14 -6.61 9.57
CA ILE A 96 -11.28 -7.68 9.04
C ILE A 96 -9.81 -7.24 9.18
N PRO A 97 -8.96 -8.04 9.83
CA PRO A 97 -7.53 -7.74 9.98
C PRO A 97 -6.84 -7.49 8.66
N VAL A 98 -5.97 -6.49 8.60
CA VAL A 98 -5.19 -6.17 7.40
C VAL A 98 -3.88 -6.96 7.42
N LYS A 99 -3.69 -7.81 6.40
CA LYS A 99 -2.46 -8.61 6.22
C LYS A 99 -1.33 -7.76 5.63
N ILE A 100 -1.64 -6.93 4.64
CA ILE A 100 -0.67 -6.03 4.00
C ILE A 100 -1.30 -4.66 3.89
N GLY A 101 -0.69 -3.65 4.51
CA GLY A 101 -1.09 -2.26 4.38
C GLY A 101 -0.02 -1.49 3.63
N ILE A 102 -0.43 -0.72 2.65
CA ILE A 102 0.44 0.08 1.81
C ILE A 102 0.01 1.54 1.94
N GLU A 103 0.98 2.40 2.20
CA GLU A 103 0.85 3.86 2.19
C GLU A 103 1.77 4.41 1.11
N LEU A 104 1.27 5.37 0.36
CA LEU A 104 1.97 5.96 -0.76
C LEU A 104 2.25 7.43 -0.48
N LYS A 105 3.39 7.88 -0.98
CA LYS A 105 3.72 9.30 -1.09
C LYS A 105 4.24 9.57 -2.47
N TYR A 106 3.91 10.73 -3.02
CA TYR A 106 4.47 11.15 -4.30
C TYR A 106 4.99 12.58 -4.24
N ARG A 107 6.31 12.75 -4.33
CA ARG A 107 6.97 14.04 -4.41
C ARG A 107 7.13 14.41 -5.87
N LYS A 108 6.21 15.22 -6.37
CA LYS A 108 6.31 15.88 -7.68
C LYS A 108 7.23 17.10 -7.61
N MET A 109 7.70 17.54 -8.78
CA MET A 109 8.55 18.71 -8.90
C MET A 109 7.91 19.94 -8.23
N GLY A 110 8.69 20.60 -7.35
CA GLY A 110 8.24 21.78 -6.61
C GLY A 110 7.53 21.49 -5.28
N ASP A 111 7.30 20.22 -4.92
CA ASP A 111 6.82 19.86 -3.59
C ASP A 111 7.95 19.94 -2.55
N SER A 112 7.59 20.37 -1.34
CA SER A 112 8.54 20.66 -0.25
C SER A 112 8.47 19.70 0.93
N PHE A 113 7.75 18.58 0.83
CA PHE A 113 7.67 17.61 1.92
C PHE A 113 8.88 16.66 1.90
N THR A 114 9.21 16.13 3.07
CA THR A 114 10.34 15.21 3.28
C THR A 114 9.84 13.80 3.59
N PHE A 115 10.75 12.84 3.62
CA PHE A 115 10.46 11.44 3.96
C PHE A 115 9.82 11.24 5.35
N GLN A 116 9.80 12.26 6.20
CA GLN A 116 9.14 12.24 7.51
C GLN A 116 7.66 11.88 7.42
N GLU A 117 6.98 12.21 6.32
CA GLU A 117 5.60 11.77 6.10
C GLU A 117 5.51 10.26 5.95
N SER A 118 6.42 9.64 5.20
CA SER A 118 6.48 8.18 5.04
C SER A 118 6.78 7.46 6.34
N ILE A 119 7.55 8.05 7.26
CA ILE A 119 7.71 7.51 8.63
C ILE A 119 6.37 7.53 9.37
N LYS A 120 5.65 8.65 9.34
CA LYS A 120 4.35 8.76 10.03
C LYS A 120 3.34 7.76 9.48
N ASP A 121 3.36 7.54 8.17
CA ASP A 121 2.50 6.56 7.50
C ASP A 121 2.88 5.12 7.87
N TYR A 122 4.16 4.79 7.94
CA TYR A 122 4.62 3.50 8.43
C TYR A 122 4.20 3.24 9.89
N GLU A 123 4.35 4.25 10.77
CA GLU A 123 3.90 4.16 12.16
C GLU A 123 2.37 4.16 12.29
N LYS A 124 1.64 4.75 11.34
CA LYS A 124 0.18 4.62 11.24
C LYS A 124 -0.19 3.16 10.96
N LEU A 125 0.46 2.49 10.02
CA LEU A 125 0.20 1.08 9.72
C LEU A 125 0.45 0.19 10.96
N LYS A 126 1.60 0.37 11.63
CA LYS A 126 1.91 -0.36 12.87
C LYS A 126 0.87 -0.18 13.96
N ARG A 127 0.44 1.07 14.22
CA ARG A 127 -0.59 1.37 15.23
C ARG A 127 -1.95 0.74 14.91
N ASN A 128 -2.22 0.46 13.64
CA ASN A 128 -3.42 -0.24 13.20
C ASN A 128 -3.25 -1.77 13.17
N ASN A 129 -2.18 -2.32 13.75
CA ASN A 129 -1.89 -3.76 13.83
C ASN A 129 -1.87 -4.45 12.46
N VAL A 130 -1.41 -3.75 11.43
CA VAL A 130 -1.20 -4.32 10.09
C VAL A 130 -0.04 -5.33 10.16
N THR A 131 -0.22 -6.52 9.59
CA THR A 131 0.81 -7.58 9.67
C THR A 131 2.08 -7.23 8.89
N HIS A 132 1.93 -6.76 7.65
CA HIS A 132 3.02 -6.30 6.80
C HIS A 132 2.80 -4.84 6.43
N CYS A 133 3.73 -3.99 6.86
CA CYS A 133 3.63 -2.54 6.71
C CYS A 133 4.56 -2.05 5.59
N LEU A 134 4.00 -1.38 4.58
CA LEU A 134 4.75 -0.79 3.48
C LEU A 134 4.45 0.70 3.40
N ALA A 135 5.46 1.55 3.55
CA ALA A 135 5.37 2.95 3.20
C ALA A 135 6.31 3.23 2.02
N ILE A 136 5.77 3.71 0.90
CA ILE A 136 6.53 3.87 -0.34
C ILE A 136 6.40 5.31 -0.81
N ALA A 137 7.52 6.01 -0.88
CA ALA A 137 7.60 7.34 -1.46
C ALA A 137 8.17 7.27 -2.88
N PHE A 138 7.45 7.84 -3.83
CA PHE A 138 7.93 8.06 -5.19
C PHE A 138 8.47 9.49 -5.28
N VAL A 139 9.69 9.66 -5.77
CA VAL A 139 10.32 10.97 -5.99
C VAL A 139 10.48 11.17 -7.50
N GLN A 140 9.76 12.14 -8.05
CA GLN A 140 9.68 12.36 -9.50
C GLN A 140 11.01 12.80 -10.11
N ASN A 141 11.78 13.61 -9.38
CA ASN A 141 13.03 14.18 -9.84
C ASN A 141 14.19 13.80 -8.90
N ASP A 142 15.13 12.99 -9.40
CA ASP A 142 16.28 12.50 -8.62
C ASP A 142 17.12 13.64 -8.02
N LYS A 143 17.09 14.85 -8.61
CA LYS A 143 17.80 16.02 -8.07
C LYS A 143 17.25 16.50 -6.73
N GLU A 144 15.99 16.20 -6.43
CA GLU A 144 15.32 16.56 -5.17
C GLU A 144 15.47 15.46 -4.11
N LEU A 145 16.08 14.33 -4.46
CA LEU A 145 16.26 13.19 -3.56
C LEU A 145 17.12 13.53 -2.32
N PRO A 146 18.26 14.25 -2.42
CA PRO A 146 19.03 14.62 -1.23
C PRO A 146 18.19 15.41 -0.23
N ASP A 147 17.48 16.43 -0.71
CA ASP A 147 16.59 17.27 0.11
C ASP A 147 15.40 16.46 0.66
N PHE A 148 14.93 15.45 -0.08
CA PHE A 148 13.85 14.57 0.37
C PHE A 148 14.28 13.71 1.55
N LEU A 149 15.53 13.24 1.52
CA LEU A 149 16.09 12.28 2.45
C LEU A 149 16.67 12.92 3.71
N GLU A 150 16.96 14.22 3.76
CA GLU A 150 17.62 14.80 4.93
C GLU A 150 16.74 14.75 6.21
N PRO A 151 17.22 14.19 7.35
CA PRO A 151 18.55 13.63 7.65
C PRO A 151 18.62 12.09 7.73
N ALA A 152 17.76 11.34 7.03
CA ALA A 152 17.73 9.87 7.06
C ALA A 152 19.02 9.19 6.59
N ALA A 153 19.35 8.09 7.26
CA ALA A 153 20.24 7.09 6.72
C ALA A 153 19.45 6.15 5.79
N VAL A 154 19.95 5.96 4.58
CA VAL A 154 19.38 5.04 3.59
C VAL A 154 20.41 4.00 3.19
N GLU A 155 19.94 2.79 2.89
CA GLU A 155 20.72 1.79 2.17
C GLU A 155 20.12 1.59 0.78
N GLN A 156 20.99 1.31 -0.19
CA GLN A 156 20.52 0.90 -1.51
C GLN A 156 19.86 -0.47 -1.36
N ALA A 157 18.61 -0.58 -1.81
CA ALA A 157 17.90 -1.84 -1.83
C ALA A 157 17.93 -2.37 -3.26
N ASP A 158 18.51 -3.55 -3.45
CA ASP A 158 18.27 -4.26 -4.69
C ASP A 158 16.85 -4.85 -4.69
N TRP A 159 16.33 -5.11 -5.89
CA TRP A 159 15.02 -5.71 -6.08
C TRP A 159 14.85 -7.03 -5.33
N SER A 160 15.89 -7.85 -5.24
CA SER A 160 15.87 -9.13 -4.52
C SER A 160 15.59 -8.93 -3.02
N ARG A 161 16.20 -7.94 -2.38
CA ARG A 161 15.98 -7.59 -0.96
C ARG A 161 14.58 -7.01 -0.73
N PHE A 162 14.07 -6.22 -1.68
CA PHE A 162 12.69 -5.72 -1.65
C PHE A 162 11.66 -6.86 -1.68
N ILE A 163 11.91 -7.89 -2.51
CA ILE A 163 11.03 -9.05 -2.67
C ILE A 163 11.01 -9.94 -1.41
N GLU A 164 12.16 -10.14 -0.77
CA GLU A 164 12.28 -11.01 0.41
C GLU A 164 11.61 -10.40 1.65
N ASN A 165 11.81 -9.09 1.86
CA ASN A 165 11.22 -8.36 2.98
C ASN A 165 10.70 -6.98 2.54
N PRO A 166 9.47 -6.92 2.00
CA PRO A 166 8.84 -5.68 1.58
C PRO A 166 8.40 -4.85 2.78
N ASP A 167 8.59 -5.30 4.02
CA ASP A 167 8.22 -4.54 5.21
C ASP A 167 9.26 -3.43 5.45
N GLY A 168 8.77 -2.19 5.55
CA GLY A 168 9.59 -1.03 5.81
C GLY A 168 9.16 0.23 5.06
N ILE A 169 10.09 1.17 4.99
CA ILE A 169 9.94 2.44 4.28
C ILE A 169 10.88 2.43 3.09
N PHE A 170 10.33 2.68 1.91
CA PHE A 170 11.05 2.66 0.65
C PHE A 170 10.90 3.97 -0.09
N VAL A 171 11.96 4.35 -0.80
CA VAL A 171 11.97 5.49 -1.71
C VAL A 171 12.27 4.98 -3.10
N VAL A 172 11.40 5.31 -4.05
CA VAL A 172 11.52 4.95 -5.46
C VAL A 172 11.78 6.21 -6.24
N THR A 173 12.83 6.20 -7.04
CA THR A 173 13.19 7.30 -7.94
C THR A 173 13.20 6.79 -9.37
N LYS A 174 13.61 7.63 -10.33
CA LYS A 174 13.75 7.17 -11.71
C LYS A 174 14.80 6.07 -11.86
N THR A 175 15.85 6.12 -11.06
CA THR A 175 17.03 5.25 -11.20
C THR A 175 17.16 4.23 -10.07
N ASP A 176 16.60 4.50 -8.90
CA ASP A 176 16.93 3.78 -7.68
C ASP A 176 15.72 3.37 -6.87
N ILE A 177 15.94 2.34 -6.04
CA ILE A 177 15.09 1.96 -4.93
C ILE A 177 15.96 1.98 -3.68
N LEU A 178 15.55 2.76 -2.69
CA LEU A 178 16.26 2.93 -1.43
C LEU A 178 15.38 2.40 -0.31
N LYS A 179 15.99 1.73 0.67
CA LYS A 179 15.33 1.37 1.92
C LYS A 179 15.86 2.25 3.04
N LEU A 180 14.96 2.79 3.84
CA LEU A 180 15.36 3.55 5.03
C LEU A 180 15.71 2.61 6.16
N LEU A 181 16.79 2.94 6.86
CA LEU A 181 17.21 2.30 8.09
C LEU A 181 16.50 3.02 9.24
N VAL A 182 15.38 2.46 9.71
CA VAL A 182 14.57 2.96 10.84
C VAL A 182 14.55 1.95 11.97
#